data_AF-A0A5A7T968-F1
#
_entry.id   AF-A0A5A7T968-F1
#
_cell.length_a   1.000
_cell.length_b   1.000
_cell.length_c   1.000
_cell.angle_alpha   90.00
_cell.angle_beta   90.00
_cell.angle_gamma   90.00
#
_symmetry.space_group_name_H-M   'P 1'
#
loop_
_entity.id
_entity.type
_entity.pdbx_description
1 polymer ?
#
loop_
_entity_poly.entity_id
_entity_poly.type
_entity_poly.pdbx_seq_one_letter_code
_entity_poly.pdbx_strand_id
1 'polypeptide(L)'
;MVVEKGEYLPLWRTDGVVMAALLHAGPVEFLYYWFHRALHHHFLYSRYHSHHHSSIATEPITSVIHPFAEHIVYFLLFTIPLLVTVLTETASIGSFVLYVMFIDFMNNMGHCNFEVVPKRLFFIFPPLKYLIYTPSYHSLHHTQFRTNYSLFMPIYDYLYGTVDKNSDSLYENSLLREEEVADVVHLSHLTTPQSIYHMRLGLATVASQPFASEWWLSLLWPFTSFYVLVTSFYGHTFVYERNSFKALKLQSWVIPRFNLQYFMKARREAINKLIEAAILDADKKGVKVLSLGLLNQANYWMQGKELNEYGEFYIQKYPKLKIKLVDGSSLAAAIVVNTIPKATTKVLLRGNLSKVAYAIADALCQLGFQVATLYENEHKKLKSKVTANSNNLVLAKITTHKIWIVGDGLEEFEQLNAPKGTIFIPYSQFPPKRLRKDCYYHVTPSMRVPSSFQNIDSCENWLPRRVMSAWRMAGILHALEGREGHECGETMLSLEEAWRASLQNGFLPLEIPSN
;
A
#
# COMPACT_ATOMS: atom_id res chain seq x y z
N MET A 1 26.66 23.43 -34.72
CA MET A 1 26.48 22.64 -35.95
C MET A 1 25.13 21.96 -35.83
N VAL A 2 24.09 22.51 -36.47
CA VAL A 2 22.77 21.85 -36.52
C VAL A 2 22.92 20.73 -37.54
N VAL A 3 22.69 19.49 -37.13
CA VAL A 3 22.72 18.35 -38.07
C VAL A 3 21.45 18.46 -38.92
N GLU A 4 21.57 19.04 -40.12
CA GLU A 4 20.46 19.32 -41.06
C GLU A 4 19.56 18.10 -41.35
N LYS A 5 20.04 16.86 -41.12
CA LYS A 5 19.29 15.62 -41.35
C LYS A 5 18.47 15.10 -40.16
N GLY A 6 18.48 15.80 -39.01
CA GLY A 6 17.68 15.39 -37.84
C GLY A 6 16.17 15.36 -38.10
N GLU A 7 15.70 16.09 -39.11
CA GLU A 7 14.28 16.20 -39.49
C GLU A 7 13.72 14.95 -40.20
N TYR A 8 14.58 14.02 -40.65
CA TYR A 8 14.17 12.83 -41.44
C TYR A 8 14.82 11.52 -40.96
N LEU A 9 14.92 11.29 -39.65
CA LEU A 9 15.41 10.00 -39.15
C LEU A 9 14.45 8.86 -39.55
N PRO A 10 14.94 7.76 -40.13
CA PRO A 10 14.11 6.59 -40.40
C PRO A 10 13.60 5.98 -39.09
N LEU A 11 12.47 5.26 -39.16
CA LEU A 11 11.92 4.56 -38.01
C LEU A 11 12.88 3.48 -37.49
N TRP A 12 13.53 2.73 -38.37
CA TRP A 12 14.40 1.61 -38.01
C TRP A 12 15.62 1.49 -38.92
N ARG A 13 16.78 1.22 -38.31
CA ARG A 13 18.04 0.86 -38.99
C ARG A 13 18.81 -0.16 -38.18
N THR A 14 18.95 -1.37 -38.72
CA THR A 14 19.61 -2.48 -38.02
C THR A 14 21.11 -2.24 -37.83
N ASP A 15 21.79 -1.64 -38.79
CA ASP A 15 23.22 -1.30 -38.70
C ASP A 15 23.50 -0.30 -37.56
N GLY A 16 22.64 0.71 -37.40
CA GLY A 16 22.69 1.65 -36.28
C GLY A 16 22.45 0.98 -34.93
N VAL A 17 21.47 0.08 -34.83
CA VAL A 17 21.18 -0.67 -33.60
C VAL A 17 22.37 -1.56 -33.19
N VAL A 18 22.94 -2.29 -34.14
CA VAL A 18 24.12 -3.15 -33.90
C VAL A 18 25.31 -2.29 -33.46
N MET A 19 25.56 -1.18 -34.14
CA MET A 19 26.65 -0.29 -33.76
C MET A 19 26.45 0.32 -32.38
N ALA A 20 25.23 0.74 -32.03
CA ALA A 20 24.94 1.26 -30.70
C ALA A 20 25.19 0.21 -29.61
N ALA A 21 24.78 -1.04 -29.84
CA ALA A 21 25.03 -2.16 -28.92
C ALA A 21 26.54 -2.45 -28.75
N LEU A 22 27.32 -2.43 -29.82
CA LEU A 22 28.78 -2.64 -29.77
C LEU A 22 29.50 -1.49 -29.06
N LEU A 23 29.11 -0.24 -29.33
CA LEU A 23 29.66 0.93 -28.67
C LEU A 23 29.35 0.94 -27.17
N HIS A 24 28.16 0.46 -26.80
CA HIS A 24 27.80 0.28 -25.41
C HIS A 24 28.66 -0.80 -24.74
N ALA A 25 28.64 -2.03 -25.29
CA ALA A 25 29.35 -3.18 -24.74
C ALA A 25 30.87 -2.98 -24.62
N GLY A 26 31.46 -2.21 -25.55
CA GLY A 26 32.88 -1.88 -25.55
C GLY A 26 33.16 -0.55 -24.85
N PRO A 27 33.29 0.57 -25.59
CA PRO A 27 33.69 1.86 -25.05
C PRO A 27 32.94 2.34 -23.81
N VAL A 28 31.60 2.27 -23.79
CA VAL A 28 30.81 2.82 -22.67
C VAL A 28 31.06 2.03 -21.39
N GLU A 29 30.91 0.70 -21.45
CA GLU A 29 31.16 -0.18 -20.30
C GLU A 29 32.61 -0.06 -19.79
N PHE A 30 33.59 -0.03 -20.70
CA PHE A 30 35.00 0.12 -20.33
C PHE A 30 35.28 1.45 -19.61
N LEU A 31 34.81 2.56 -20.18
CA LEU A 31 35.03 3.89 -19.60
C LEU A 31 34.27 4.05 -18.28
N TYR A 32 33.03 3.55 -18.21
CA TYR A 32 32.27 3.53 -16.97
C TYR A 32 33.00 2.75 -15.89
N TYR A 33 33.45 1.52 -16.18
CA TYR A 33 34.11 0.64 -15.21
C TYR A 33 35.27 1.36 -14.51
N TRP A 34 36.15 2.00 -15.28
CA TRP A 34 37.31 2.71 -14.73
C TRP A 34 36.91 3.98 -13.98
N PHE A 35 35.94 4.73 -14.48
CA PHE A 35 35.44 5.92 -13.80
C PHE A 35 34.78 5.54 -12.47
N HIS A 36 33.92 4.52 -12.46
CA HIS A 36 33.26 4.01 -11.29
C HIS A 36 34.27 3.49 -10.26
N ARG A 37 35.27 2.72 -10.69
CA ARG A 37 36.37 2.29 -9.81
C ARG A 37 37.14 3.49 -9.22
N ALA A 38 37.36 4.56 -10.00
CA ALA A 38 37.97 5.78 -9.50
C ALA A 38 37.07 6.51 -8.49
N LEU A 39 35.75 6.52 -8.69
CA LEU A 39 34.79 7.06 -7.73
C LEU A 39 34.85 6.37 -6.36
N HIS A 40 35.27 5.11 -6.30
CA HIS A 40 35.51 4.38 -5.06
C HIS A 40 36.87 4.66 -4.39
N HIS A 41 37.71 5.51 -4.99
CA HIS A 41 38.86 6.07 -4.31
C HIS A 41 38.40 7.03 -3.21
N HIS A 42 39.04 6.97 -2.03
CA HIS A 42 38.57 7.63 -0.80
C HIS A 42 38.12 9.10 -0.99
N PHE A 43 38.83 9.86 -1.83
CA PHE A 43 38.56 11.27 -2.07
C PHE A 43 37.28 11.51 -2.88
N LEU A 44 37.08 10.74 -3.96
CA LEU A 44 35.91 10.86 -4.82
C LEU A 44 34.69 10.21 -4.17
N TYR A 45 34.91 9.11 -3.44
CA TYR A 45 33.83 8.41 -2.74
C TYR A 45 33.15 9.34 -1.75
N SER A 46 33.91 9.97 -0.85
CA SER A 46 33.34 10.82 0.20
C SER A 46 32.64 12.08 -0.30
N ARG A 47 32.89 12.49 -1.55
CA ARG A 47 32.40 13.77 -2.12
C ARG A 47 31.32 13.59 -3.17
N TYR A 48 31.41 12.50 -3.93
CA TYR A 48 30.56 12.28 -5.10
C TYR A 48 29.74 11.00 -4.94
N HIS A 49 30.36 9.88 -4.55
CA HIS A 49 29.70 8.59 -4.73
C HIS A 49 29.08 7.99 -3.44
N SER A 50 29.44 8.50 -2.25
CA SER A 50 28.95 7.96 -0.97
C SER A 50 27.45 8.15 -0.76
N HIS A 51 26.84 9.17 -1.35
CA HIS A 51 25.39 9.38 -1.23
C HIS A 51 24.60 8.31 -2.01
N HIS A 52 25.06 7.95 -3.20
CA HIS A 52 24.50 6.84 -3.97
C HIS A 52 24.51 5.53 -3.14
N HIS A 53 25.65 5.26 -2.50
CA HIS A 53 25.89 4.12 -1.63
C HIS A 53 25.24 4.19 -0.24
N SER A 54 24.59 5.31 0.10
CA SER A 54 23.83 5.41 1.36
C SER A 54 22.59 4.51 1.36
N SER A 55 22.14 4.10 0.17
CA SER A 55 21.05 3.15 -0.04
C SER A 55 21.58 1.72 -0.18
N ILE A 56 21.98 1.10 0.94
CA ILE A 56 22.55 -0.27 0.96
C ILE A 56 21.53 -1.30 0.43
N ALA A 57 20.26 -1.16 0.83
CA ALA A 57 19.15 -1.86 0.22
C ALA A 57 18.60 -0.97 -0.90
N THR A 58 19.16 -1.13 -2.10
CA THR A 58 18.85 -0.24 -3.23
C THR A 58 17.36 -0.23 -3.56
N GLU A 59 16.86 0.91 -4.02
CA GLU A 59 15.55 1.02 -4.65
C GLU A 59 15.78 1.53 -6.09
N PRO A 60 14.86 1.30 -7.05
CA PRO A 60 15.07 1.73 -8.45
C PRO A 60 15.47 3.22 -8.57
N ILE A 61 14.96 4.08 -7.67
CA ILE A 61 15.33 5.50 -7.63
C ILE A 61 16.80 5.75 -7.27
N THR A 62 17.46 4.86 -6.51
CA THR A 62 18.89 4.94 -6.21
C THR A 62 19.72 5.00 -7.50
N SER A 63 19.24 4.37 -8.57
CA SER A 63 19.91 4.30 -9.87
C SER A 63 20.15 5.66 -10.54
N VAL A 64 19.41 6.70 -10.15
CA VAL A 64 19.53 8.07 -10.70
C VAL A 64 19.98 9.09 -9.65
N ILE A 65 20.26 8.66 -8.42
CA ILE A 65 20.72 9.56 -7.35
C ILE A 65 22.24 9.61 -7.38
N HIS A 66 22.76 10.62 -8.07
CA HIS A 66 24.17 10.97 -8.12
C HIS A 66 24.36 12.49 -8.04
N PRO A 67 25.51 13.00 -7.57
CA PRO A 67 25.79 14.42 -7.63
C PRO A 67 25.93 14.95 -9.05
N PHE A 68 25.82 16.27 -9.20
CA PHE A 68 25.76 16.93 -10.51
C PHE A 68 26.95 16.61 -11.43
N ALA A 69 28.18 16.58 -10.90
CA ALA A 69 29.36 16.29 -11.70
C ALA A 69 29.39 14.84 -12.22
N GLU A 70 28.97 13.89 -11.38
CA GLU A 70 28.85 12.48 -11.76
C GLU A 70 27.79 12.29 -12.85
N HIS A 71 26.66 13.01 -12.74
CA HIS A 71 25.65 13.07 -13.79
C HIS A 71 26.17 13.58 -15.14
N ILE A 72 27.01 14.62 -15.16
CA ILE A 72 27.61 15.11 -16.41
C ILE A 72 28.44 14.01 -17.07
N VAL A 73 29.25 13.30 -16.30
CA VAL A 73 30.09 12.21 -16.83
C VAL A 73 29.23 11.07 -17.36
N TYR A 74 28.22 10.62 -16.62
CA TYR A 74 27.30 9.58 -17.10
C TYR A 74 26.51 10.01 -18.34
N PHE A 75 26.04 11.25 -18.38
CA PHE A 75 25.35 11.80 -19.55
C PHE A 75 26.26 11.78 -20.78
N LEU A 76 27.51 12.23 -20.65
CA LEU A 76 28.49 12.18 -21.74
C LEU A 76 28.75 10.74 -22.18
N LEU A 77 28.94 9.81 -21.25
CA LEU A 77 29.18 8.39 -21.53
C LEU A 77 28.00 7.75 -22.30
N PHE A 78 26.78 7.90 -21.81
CA PHE A 78 25.59 7.31 -22.45
C PHE A 78 25.23 7.99 -23.77
N THR A 79 25.68 9.22 -23.99
CA THR A 79 25.47 9.92 -25.25
C THR A 79 26.42 9.43 -26.36
N ILE A 80 27.49 8.68 -26.05
CA ILE A 80 28.45 8.17 -27.05
C ILE A 80 27.76 7.36 -28.16
N PRO A 81 26.98 6.29 -27.88
CA PRO A 81 26.36 5.50 -28.95
C PRO A 81 25.36 6.30 -29.79
N LEU A 82 24.67 7.27 -29.17
CA LEU A 82 23.71 8.15 -29.86
C LEU A 82 24.41 9.14 -30.79
N LEU A 83 25.49 9.78 -30.34
CA LEU A 83 26.24 10.71 -31.19
C LEU A 83 26.96 10.00 -32.32
N VAL A 84 27.61 8.86 -32.04
CA VAL A 84 28.34 8.14 -33.07
C VAL A 84 27.39 7.69 -34.18
N THR A 85 26.22 7.12 -33.83
CA THR A 85 25.22 6.72 -34.84
C THR A 85 24.67 7.89 -35.66
N VAL A 86 24.57 9.09 -35.09
CA VAL A 86 24.22 10.31 -35.84
C VAL A 86 25.34 10.72 -36.78
N LEU A 87 26.58 10.75 -36.29
CA LEU A 87 27.76 11.16 -37.06
C LEU A 87 28.09 10.21 -38.21
N THR A 88 27.78 8.92 -38.07
CA THR A 88 27.95 7.90 -39.11
C THR A 88 26.72 7.73 -39.99
N GLU A 89 25.68 8.57 -39.80
CA GLU A 89 24.41 8.51 -40.56
C GLU A 89 23.66 7.17 -40.47
N THR A 90 23.82 6.43 -39.36
CA THR A 90 23.12 5.16 -39.11
C THR A 90 22.01 5.26 -38.07
N ALA A 91 21.79 6.45 -37.49
CA ALA A 91 20.76 6.67 -36.47
C ALA A 91 19.34 6.38 -37.00
N SER A 92 18.47 5.94 -36.09
CA SER A 92 17.03 5.78 -36.34
C SER A 92 16.25 6.06 -35.07
N ILE A 93 14.97 6.43 -35.21
CA ILE A 93 14.08 6.72 -34.06
C ILE A 93 14.02 5.51 -33.13
N GLY A 94 13.81 4.30 -33.70
CA GLY A 94 13.77 3.06 -32.94
C GLY A 94 15.08 2.75 -32.20
N SER A 95 16.25 3.01 -32.79
CA SER A 95 17.54 2.78 -32.14
C SER A 95 17.73 3.70 -30.92
N PHE A 96 17.30 4.95 -31.01
CA PHE A 96 17.40 5.93 -29.92
C PHE A 96 16.48 5.54 -28.76
N VAL A 97 15.20 5.29 -29.07
CA VAL A 97 14.21 4.89 -28.07
C VAL A 97 14.63 3.59 -27.38
N LEU A 98 15.03 2.57 -28.15
CA LEU A 98 15.44 1.28 -27.60
C LEU A 98 16.67 1.40 -26.70
N TYR A 99 17.67 2.20 -27.11
CA TYR A 99 18.89 2.37 -26.33
C TYR A 99 18.62 3.10 -25.01
N VAL A 100 17.86 4.21 -25.03
CA VAL A 100 17.49 4.93 -23.79
C VAL A 100 16.67 4.03 -22.87
N MET A 101 15.67 3.33 -23.40
CA MET A 101 14.88 2.37 -22.62
C MET A 101 15.74 1.25 -22.03
N PHE A 102 16.75 0.77 -22.77
CA PHE A 102 17.68 -0.25 -22.29
C PHE A 102 18.52 0.26 -21.11
N ILE A 103 19.11 1.46 -21.21
CA ILE A 103 19.86 2.06 -20.10
C ILE A 103 19.00 2.17 -18.85
N ASP A 104 17.81 2.76 -18.98
CA ASP A 104 16.89 2.96 -17.86
C ASP A 104 16.44 1.63 -17.27
N PHE A 105 16.06 0.67 -18.11
CA PHE A 105 15.62 -0.65 -17.65
C PHE A 105 16.74 -1.37 -16.88
N MET A 106 17.93 -1.43 -17.46
CA MET A 106 19.06 -2.13 -16.86
C MET A 106 19.48 -1.50 -15.54
N ASN A 107 19.54 -0.16 -15.47
CA ASN A 107 19.92 0.54 -14.26
C ASN A 107 18.86 0.38 -13.15
N ASN A 108 17.57 0.48 -13.49
CA ASN A 108 16.49 0.24 -12.53
C ASN A 108 16.44 -1.23 -12.07
N MET A 109 16.69 -2.18 -12.97
CA MET A 109 16.77 -3.61 -12.63
C MET A 109 17.91 -3.86 -11.64
N GLY A 110 19.10 -3.31 -11.86
CA GLY A 110 20.22 -3.47 -10.92
C GLY A 110 19.94 -2.96 -9.51
N HIS A 111 19.12 -1.93 -9.39
CA HIS A 111 18.81 -1.27 -8.12
C HIS A 111 17.46 -1.69 -7.51
N CYS A 112 16.71 -2.61 -8.12
CA CYS A 112 15.38 -2.97 -7.62
C CYS A 112 15.37 -3.84 -6.37
N ASN A 113 16.53 -4.36 -5.96
CA ASN A 113 16.73 -5.21 -4.78
C ASN A 113 15.80 -6.44 -4.75
N PHE A 114 15.42 -6.92 -5.94
CA PHE A 114 14.60 -8.11 -6.13
C PHE A 114 15.14 -8.89 -7.35
N GLU A 115 15.48 -10.17 -7.16
CA GLU A 115 16.02 -10.97 -8.24
C GLU A 115 14.93 -11.36 -9.24
N VAL A 116 15.02 -10.80 -10.45
CA VAL A 116 14.06 -11.03 -11.55
C VAL A 116 14.63 -11.90 -12.65
N VAL A 117 15.94 -12.13 -12.69
CA VAL A 117 16.61 -12.81 -13.80
C VAL A 117 16.54 -14.32 -13.58
N PRO A 118 15.76 -15.07 -14.39
CA PRO A 118 15.57 -16.49 -14.16
C PRO A 118 16.81 -17.30 -14.56
N LYS A 119 17.14 -18.31 -13.77
CA LYS A 119 18.29 -19.22 -14.01
C LYS A 119 18.31 -19.85 -15.40
N ARG A 120 17.13 -20.12 -15.97
CA ARG A 120 16.98 -20.68 -17.32
C ARG A 120 17.65 -19.82 -18.39
N LEU A 121 17.68 -18.50 -18.22
CA LEU A 121 18.26 -17.59 -19.19
C LEU A 121 19.78 -17.82 -19.35
N PHE A 122 20.49 -17.94 -18.23
CA PHE A 122 21.92 -18.27 -18.22
C PHE A 122 22.21 -19.72 -18.59
N PHE A 123 21.26 -20.65 -18.38
CA PHE A 123 21.41 -22.02 -18.87
C PHE A 123 21.32 -22.11 -20.41
N ILE A 124 20.36 -21.40 -21.02
CA ILE A 124 20.16 -21.42 -22.48
C ILE A 124 21.30 -20.71 -23.21
N PHE A 125 21.79 -19.60 -22.67
CA PHE A 125 22.92 -18.86 -23.24
C PHE A 125 23.94 -18.48 -22.16
N PRO A 126 24.87 -19.39 -21.81
CA PRO A 126 25.86 -19.17 -20.75
C PRO A 126 26.69 -17.89 -20.87
N PRO A 127 27.09 -17.42 -22.08
CA PRO A 127 27.81 -16.16 -22.21
C PRO A 127 27.05 -14.94 -21.68
N LEU A 128 25.71 -15.01 -21.56
CA LEU A 128 24.90 -13.89 -21.07
C LEU A 128 25.28 -13.45 -19.65
N LYS A 129 25.78 -14.38 -18.81
CA LYS A 129 26.25 -14.07 -17.46
C LYS A 129 27.32 -12.97 -17.44
N TYR A 130 28.09 -12.83 -18.52
CA TYR A 130 29.14 -11.82 -18.64
C TYR A 130 28.65 -10.53 -19.33
N LEU A 131 27.51 -10.59 -20.01
CA LEU A 131 26.95 -9.48 -20.78
C LEU A 131 25.80 -8.75 -20.06
N ILE A 132 25.22 -9.38 -19.04
CA ILE A 132 24.14 -8.80 -18.24
C ILE A 132 24.32 -9.21 -16.78
N TYR A 133 24.52 -8.22 -15.93
CA TYR A 133 24.49 -8.37 -14.48
C TYR A 133 23.05 -8.58 -13.97
N THR A 134 22.95 -9.13 -12.76
CA THR A 134 21.68 -9.33 -12.06
C THR A 134 21.50 -8.29 -10.93
N PRO A 135 20.26 -8.04 -10.46
CA PRO A 135 20.01 -7.25 -9.25
C PRO A 135 20.86 -7.72 -8.06
N SER A 136 20.98 -9.03 -7.85
CA SER A 136 21.82 -9.60 -6.80
C SER A 136 23.31 -9.27 -6.96
N TYR A 137 23.82 -9.30 -8.19
CA TYR A 137 25.22 -8.97 -8.50
C TYR A 137 25.57 -7.52 -8.11
N HIS A 138 24.66 -6.57 -8.40
CA HIS A 138 24.86 -5.15 -8.07
C HIS A 138 24.54 -4.82 -6.62
N SER A 139 23.60 -5.52 -6.00
CA SER A 139 23.39 -5.40 -4.56
C SER A 139 24.66 -5.74 -3.76
N LEU A 140 25.49 -6.70 -4.24
CA LEU A 140 26.81 -6.94 -3.64
C LEU A 140 27.75 -5.75 -3.76
N HIS A 141 27.69 -5.01 -4.86
CA HIS A 141 28.47 -3.77 -5.01
C HIS A 141 28.09 -2.75 -3.92
N HIS A 142 26.79 -2.52 -3.70
CA HIS A 142 26.27 -1.59 -2.67
C HIS A 142 26.49 -2.05 -1.22
N THR A 143 26.83 -3.32 -1.00
CA THR A 143 27.08 -3.87 0.35
C THR A 143 28.56 -4.06 0.66
N GLN A 144 29.38 -4.43 -0.33
CA GLN A 144 30.82 -4.68 -0.15
C GLN A 144 31.69 -3.50 -0.59
N PHE A 145 31.17 -2.58 -1.41
CA PHE A 145 31.79 -1.35 -1.94
C PHE A 145 33.05 -1.54 -2.81
N ARG A 146 33.73 -2.68 -2.71
CA ARG A 146 35.06 -2.90 -3.32
C ARG A 146 35.10 -3.97 -4.41
N THR A 147 33.93 -4.35 -4.91
CA THR A 147 33.73 -5.44 -5.87
C THR A 147 32.63 -5.06 -6.84
N ASN A 148 32.53 -5.76 -7.97
CA ASN A 148 31.43 -5.65 -8.93
C ASN A 148 31.22 -4.21 -9.45
N TYR A 149 32.21 -3.62 -10.12
CA TYR A 149 32.19 -2.24 -10.61
C TYR A 149 31.59 -2.07 -12.02
N SER A 150 31.25 -3.16 -12.73
CA SER A 150 30.65 -3.08 -14.06
C SER A 150 29.41 -2.18 -14.09
N LEU A 151 29.13 -1.54 -15.23
CA LEU A 151 27.84 -0.87 -15.43
C LEU A 151 26.76 -1.94 -15.57
N PHE A 152 26.71 -2.63 -16.72
CA PHE A 152 25.75 -3.70 -16.97
C PHE A 152 26.41 -5.01 -17.37
N MET A 153 27.68 -5.00 -17.80
CA MET A 153 28.37 -6.20 -18.31
C MET A 153 29.46 -6.68 -17.34
N PRO A 154 29.22 -7.74 -16.55
CA PRO A 154 30.20 -8.28 -15.61
C PRO A 154 31.55 -8.68 -16.22
N ILE A 155 31.64 -8.84 -17.54
CA ILE A 155 32.88 -9.19 -18.25
C ILE A 155 34.08 -8.34 -17.79
N TYR A 156 33.90 -7.04 -17.54
CA TYR A 156 34.98 -6.17 -17.08
C TYR A 156 35.44 -6.51 -15.65
N ASP A 157 34.53 -6.87 -14.76
CA ASP A 157 34.91 -7.33 -13.43
C ASP A 157 35.66 -8.66 -13.48
N TYR A 158 35.25 -9.58 -14.35
CA TYR A 158 35.98 -10.84 -14.56
C TYR A 158 37.37 -10.60 -15.14
N LEU A 159 37.50 -9.71 -16.13
CA LEU A 159 38.78 -9.38 -16.76
C LEU A 159 39.77 -8.71 -15.79
N TYR A 160 39.26 -7.88 -14.88
CA TYR A 160 40.09 -7.12 -13.93
C TYR A 160 40.10 -7.69 -12.50
N GLY A 161 39.46 -8.83 -12.26
CA GLY A 161 39.52 -9.56 -11.00
C GLY A 161 38.79 -8.87 -9.84
N THR A 162 37.70 -8.16 -10.11
CA THR A 162 36.89 -7.43 -9.11
C THR A 162 35.56 -8.09 -8.78
N VAL A 163 35.31 -9.30 -9.29
CA VAL A 163 34.10 -10.08 -8.97
C VAL A 163 34.07 -10.47 -7.49
N ASP A 164 32.95 -10.22 -6.80
CA ASP A 164 32.75 -10.71 -5.45
C ASP A 164 32.57 -12.23 -5.44
N LYS A 165 33.28 -12.91 -4.54
CA LYS A 165 33.27 -14.37 -4.38
C LYS A 165 31.88 -14.95 -4.09
N ASN A 166 30.97 -14.16 -3.51
CA ASN A 166 29.62 -14.60 -3.16
C ASN A 166 28.61 -14.37 -4.28
N SER A 167 28.98 -13.76 -5.42
CA SER A 167 28.05 -13.37 -6.49
C SER A 167 27.14 -14.52 -6.96
N ASP A 168 27.72 -15.68 -7.25
CA ASP A 168 26.96 -16.85 -7.69
C ASP A 168 26.08 -17.42 -6.57
N SER A 169 26.61 -17.48 -5.34
CA SER A 169 25.85 -17.99 -4.21
C SER A 169 24.66 -17.11 -3.82
N LEU A 170 24.81 -15.79 -3.90
CA LEU A 170 23.74 -14.85 -3.60
C LEU A 170 22.64 -14.94 -4.66
N TYR A 171 23.01 -15.00 -5.94
CA TYR A 171 22.06 -15.18 -7.03
C TYR A 171 21.21 -16.45 -6.83
N GLU A 172 21.86 -17.60 -6.64
CA GLU A 172 21.16 -18.88 -6.44
C GLU A 172 20.28 -18.87 -5.18
N ASN A 173 20.78 -18.36 -4.06
CA ASN A 173 20.00 -18.26 -2.82
C ASN A 173 18.80 -17.31 -2.94
N SER A 174 18.94 -16.24 -3.71
CA SER A 174 17.85 -15.28 -3.92
C SER A 174 16.67 -15.89 -4.70
N LEU A 175 16.95 -16.83 -5.62
CA LEU A 175 15.93 -17.56 -6.39
C LEU A 175 15.25 -18.67 -5.58
N LEU A 176 15.95 -19.23 -4.59
CA LEU A 176 15.44 -20.30 -3.73
C LEU A 176 14.72 -19.79 -2.47
N ARG A 177 14.71 -18.47 -2.24
CA ARG A 177 14.14 -17.88 -1.03
C ARG A 177 12.65 -18.17 -0.95
N GLU A 178 12.27 -18.96 0.05
CA GLU A 178 10.86 -19.23 0.33
C GLU A 178 10.12 -17.95 0.72
N GLU A 179 8.84 -17.88 0.35
CA GLU A 179 7.96 -16.78 0.73
C GLU A 179 7.85 -16.74 2.26
N GLU A 180 8.15 -15.58 2.85
CA GLU A 180 7.98 -15.39 4.29
C GLU A 180 6.50 -15.42 4.65
N VAL A 181 6.10 -16.45 5.40
CA VAL A 181 4.73 -16.61 5.90
C VAL A 181 4.40 -15.53 6.92
N ALA A 182 3.26 -14.87 6.74
CA ALA A 182 2.73 -13.89 7.68
C ALA A 182 1.99 -14.58 8.83
N ASP A 183 2.11 -14.04 10.04
CA ASP A 183 1.23 -14.42 11.15
C ASP A 183 -0.16 -13.80 10.99
N VAL A 184 -0.22 -12.56 10.49
CA VAL A 184 -1.47 -11.79 10.33
C VAL A 184 -1.55 -11.18 8.94
N VAL A 185 -2.70 -11.34 8.30
CA VAL A 185 -3.02 -10.70 7.01
C VAL A 185 -4.13 -9.68 7.22
N HIS A 186 -3.98 -8.49 6.65
CA HIS A 186 -5.07 -7.52 6.49
C HIS A 186 -5.49 -7.43 5.03
N LEU A 187 -6.72 -7.85 4.72
CA LEU A 187 -7.24 -7.90 3.36
C LEU A 187 -8.01 -6.61 3.05
N SER A 188 -7.42 -5.75 2.22
CA SER A 188 -8.00 -4.47 1.79
C SER A 188 -8.30 -4.49 0.28
N HIS A 189 -8.73 -3.36 -0.27
CA HIS A 189 -8.92 -3.17 -1.70
C HIS A 189 -8.67 -1.70 -2.11
N LEU A 190 -8.58 -1.46 -3.41
CA LEU A 190 -8.37 -0.10 -3.94
C LEU A 190 -9.66 0.72 -3.78
N THR A 191 -9.55 2.01 -3.48
CA THR A 191 -10.72 2.86 -3.25
C THR A 191 -11.15 3.57 -4.53
N THR A 192 -10.34 4.51 -5.00
CA THR A 192 -10.51 5.24 -6.26
C THR A 192 -9.41 4.88 -7.26
N PRO A 193 -9.54 5.17 -8.57
CA PRO A 193 -8.46 4.95 -9.53
C PRO A 193 -7.12 5.58 -9.10
N GLN A 194 -7.16 6.75 -8.45
CA GLN A 194 -5.96 7.44 -7.95
C GLN A 194 -5.36 6.80 -6.69
N SER A 195 -6.08 5.93 -5.98
CA SER A 195 -5.56 5.25 -4.77
C SER A 195 -4.34 4.37 -5.04
N ILE A 196 -4.10 4.01 -6.31
CA ILE A 196 -2.92 3.23 -6.74
C ILE A 196 -1.61 3.96 -6.43
N TYR A 197 -1.61 5.30 -6.43
CA TYR A 197 -0.42 6.11 -6.16
C TYR A 197 -0.10 6.19 -4.67
N HIS A 198 -1.05 5.84 -3.81
CA HIS A 198 -0.84 5.77 -2.36
C HIS A 198 -0.35 4.38 -1.90
N MET A 199 -0.15 3.44 -2.83
CA MET A 199 0.65 2.24 -2.56
C MET A 199 2.14 2.59 -2.68
N ARG A 200 3.00 2.01 -1.83
CA ARG A 200 4.46 2.25 -1.87
C ARG A 200 5.09 1.98 -3.23
N LEU A 201 4.55 1.02 -3.99
CA LEU A 201 4.97 0.70 -5.36
C LEU A 201 4.78 1.85 -6.36
N GLY A 202 3.89 2.80 -6.06
CA GLY A 202 3.65 3.97 -6.90
C GLY A 202 4.66 5.09 -6.60
N LEU A 203 4.22 6.08 -5.81
CA LEU A 203 5.02 7.25 -5.47
C LEU A 203 5.21 7.27 -3.95
N ALA A 204 6.43 6.99 -3.48
CA ALA A 204 6.71 6.90 -2.03
C ALA A 204 6.29 8.18 -1.28
N THR A 205 6.51 9.36 -1.87
CA THR A 205 6.08 10.66 -1.33
C THR A 205 4.56 10.81 -1.23
N VAL A 206 3.80 10.20 -2.14
CA VAL A 206 2.33 10.24 -2.11
C VAL A 206 1.80 9.19 -1.13
N ALA A 207 2.35 7.97 -1.18
CA ALA A 207 2.04 6.90 -0.22
C ALA A 207 2.33 7.30 1.24
N SER A 208 3.32 8.17 1.43
CA SER A 208 3.70 8.81 2.69
C SER A 208 2.65 9.76 3.29
N GLN A 209 1.65 10.17 2.51
CA GLN A 209 0.66 11.17 2.88
C GLN A 209 -0.75 10.57 2.89
N PRO A 210 -1.66 11.08 3.75
CA PRO A 210 -3.05 10.68 3.73
C PRO A 210 -3.65 10.81 2.33
N PHE A 211 -4.49 9.85 1.94
CA PHE A 211 -5.19 9.88 0.67
C PHE A 211 -5.98 11.18 0.50
N ALA A 212 -5.60 11.93 -0.53
CA ALA A 212 -6.25 13.16 -0.98
C ALA A 212 -6.27 13.17 -2.50
N SER A 213 -7.41 13.55 -3.08
CA SER A 213 -7.54 13.70 -4.53
C SER A 213 -6.83 14.99 -4.96
N GLU A 214 -5.61 14.86 -5.47
CA GLU A 214 -4.84 15.98 -5.99
C GLU A 214 -5.08 16.20 -7.50
N TRP A 215 -5.17 17.45 -7.93
CA TRP A 215 -5.46 17.78 -9.33
C TRP A 215 -4.38 17.24 -10.29
N TRP A 216 -3.11 17.27 -9.90
CA TRP A 216 -1.97 16.88 -10.72
C TRP A 216 -1.90 15.36 -10.95
N LEU A 217 -2.49 14.55 -10.06
CA LEU A 217 -2.62 13.10 -10.28
C LEU A 217 -3.48 12.80 -11.52
N SER A 218 -4.34 13.74 -11.92
CA SER A 218 -5.11 13.63 -13.16
C SER A 218 -4.23 13.69 -14.41
N LEU A 219 -3.03 14.27 -14.35
CA LEU A 219 -2.06 14.25 -15.45
C LEU A 219 -1.54 12.82 -15.72
N LEU A 220 -1.57 11.96 -14.71
CA LEU A 220 -1.20 10.54 -14.81
C LEU A 220 -2.36 9.65 -15.27
N TRP A 221 -3.42 10.24 -15.84
CA TRP A 221 -4.60 9.53 -16.37
C TRP A 221 -4.23 8.34 -17.29
N PRO A 222 -3.30 8.46 -18.26
CA PRO A 222 -3.00 7.35 -19.16
C PRO A 222 -2.48 6.12 -18.42
N PHE A 223 -1.58 6.34 -17.45
CA PHE A 223 -1.06 5.28 -16.58
C PHE A 223 -2.14 4.72 -15.67
N THR A 224 -2.96 5.60 -15.08
CA THR A 224 -4.10 5.21 -14.22
C THR A 224 -5.04 4.28 -14.96
N SER A 225 -5.38 4.62 -16.20
CA SER A 225 -6.33 3.84 -17.02
C SER A 225 -5.75 2.52 -17.47
N PHE A 226 -4.47 2.50 -17.85
CA PHE A 226 -3.77 1.26 -18.11
C PHE A 226 -3.79 0.35 -16.87
N TYR A 227 -3.51 0.91 -15.69
CA TYR A 227 -3.53 0.14 -14.45
C TYR A 227 -4.93 -0.36 -14.08
N VAL A 228 -5.97 0.47 -14.23
CA VAL A 228 -7.37 0.07 -14.02
C VAL A 228 -7.77 -1.06 -14.96
N LEU A 229 -7.32 -1.00 -16.23
CA LEU A 229 -7.55 -2.06 -17.20
C LEU A 229 -6.86 -3.36 -16.77
N VAL A 230 -5.56 -3.32 -16.46
CA VAL A 230 -4.77 -4.48 -16.03
C VAL A 230 -5.37 -5.11 -14.78
N THR A 231 -5.66 -4.30 -13.76
CA THR A 231 -6.25 -4.78 -12.52
C THR A 231 -7.62 -5.40 -12.74
N SER A 232 -8.44 -4.89 -13.67
CA SER A 232 -9.76 -5.47 -13.99
C SER A 232 -9.69 -6.91 -14.52
N PHE A 233 -8.56 -7.31 -15.12
CA PHE A 233 -8.31 -8.69 -15.55
C PHE A 233 -7.49 -9.51 -14.53
N TYR A 234 -6.77 -8.84 -13.63
CA TYR A 234 -6.00 -9.52 -12.58
C TYR A 234 -6.94 -10.24 -11.60
N GLY A 235 -6.75 -11.56 -11.47
CA GLY A 235 -7.62 -12.48 -10.75
C GLY A 235 -7.07 -12.94 -9.39
N HIS A 236 -6.03 -12.29 -8.87
CA HIS A 236 -5.37 -12.67 -7.63
C HIS A 236 -5.16 -11.46 -6.71
N THR A 237 -5.09 -11.72 -5.41
CA THR A 237 -4.58 -10.74 -4.45
C THR A 237 -3.06 -10.63 -4.57
N PHE A 238 -2.52 -9.50 -4.13
CA PHE A 238 -1.08 -9.32 -4.01
C PHE A 238 -0.72 -8.62 -2.69
N VAL A 239 0.48 -8.89 -2.19
CA VAL A 239 1.02 -8.24 -1.00
C VAL A 239 1.48 -6.84 -1.38
N TYR A 240 0.90 -5.81 -0.78
CA TYR A 240 1.32 -4.42 -1.04
C TYR A 240 2.18 -3.84 0.10
N GLU A 241 2.07 -4.39 1.31
CA GLU A 241 2.81 -3.92 2.48
C GLU A 241 3.22 -5.11 3.36
N ARG A 242 4.43 -5.05 3.92
CA ARG A 242 4.93 -5.98 4.93
C ARG A 242 5.43 -5.19 6.14
N ASN A 243 4.96 -5.54 7.33
CA ASN A 243 5.35 -4.89 8.57
C ASN A 243 5.72 -5.95 9.61
N SER A 244 6.47 -5.54 10.62
CA SER A 244 6.72 -6.36 11.80
C SER A 244 6.32 -5.60 13.06
N PHE A 245 5.76 -6.34 14.01
CA PHE A 245 5.40 -5.80 15.31
C PHE A 245 5.55 -6.86 16.38
N LYS A 246 6.42 -6.59 17.37
CA LYS A 246 6.84 -7.59 18.36
C LYS A 246 7.36 -8.84 17.62
N ALA A 247 6.84 -10.02 17.94
CA ALA A 247 7.19 -11.27 17.27
C ALA A 247 6.34 -11.56 16.01
N LEU A 248 5.36 -10.71 15.68
CA LEU A 248 4.44 -10.97 14.57
C LEU A 248 4.96 -10.40 13.25
N LYS A 249 4.85 -11.22 12.21
CA LYS A 249 5.01 -10.83 10.81
C LYS A 249 3.66 -10.50 10.21
N LEU A 250 3.52 -9.29 9.69
CA LEU A 250 2.25 -8.74 9.22
C LEU A 250 2.33 -8.48 7.71
N GLN A 251 1.25 -8.81 7.00
CA GLN A 251 1.12 -8.46 5.59
C GLN A 251 -0.22 -7.79 5.33
N SER A 252 -0.22 -6.81 4.44
CA SER A 252 -1.46 -6.24 3.90
C SER A 252 -1.62 -6.69 2.46
N TRP A 253 -2.73 -7.36 2.18
CA TRP A 253 -3.07 -7.88 0.86
C TRP A 253 -4.12 -6.97 0.23
N VAL A 254 -4.00 -6.73 -1.07
CA VAL A 254 -4.96 -5.93 -1.83
C VAL A 254 -5.69 -6.80 -2.83
N ILE A 255 -7.02 -6.70 -2.80
CA ILE A 255 -7.86 -7.11 -3.92
C ILE A 255 -7.80 -5.99 -4.97
N PRO A 256 -7.41 -6.29 -6.22
CA PRO A 256 -7.24 -5.32 -7.31
C PRO A 256 -8.60 -4.82 -7.85
N ARG A 257 -9.50 -4.39 -6.97
CA ARG A 257 -10.85 -3.90 -7.30
C ARG A 257 -11.11 -2.58 -6.59
N PHE A 258 -11.73 -1.65 -7.29
CA PHE A 258 -12.07 -0.32 -6.82
C PHE A 258 -13.46 -0.28 -6.18
N ASN A 259 -13.74 0.73 -5.34
CA ASN A 259 -15.05 0.95 -4.71
C ASN A 259 -16.21 0.77 -5.69
N LEU A 260 -16.10 1.40 -6.87
CA LEU A 260 -17.15 1.34 -7.91
C LEU A 260 -17.52 -0.10 -8.28
N GLN A 261 -16.54 -1.01 -8.34
CA GLN A 261 -16.78 -2.41 -8.70
C GLN A 261 -17.50 -3.19 -7.58
N TYR A 262 -17.27 -2.85 -6.30
CA TYR A 262 -18.02 -3.45 -5.18
C TYR A 262 -19.51 -3.06 -5.22
N PHE A 263 -19.83 -1.86 -5.70
CA PHE A 263 -21.21 -1.43 -5.87
C PHE A 263 -21.92 -2.08 -7.07
N MET A 264 -21.17 -2.64 -8.03
CA MET A 264 -21.73 -3.31 -9.21
C MET A 264 -22.21 -4.72 -8.90
N LYS A 265 -23.52 -4.96 -9.00
CA LYS A 265 -24.14 -6.28 -8.75
C LYS A 265 -23.49 -7.41 -9.55
N ALA A 266 -23.23 -7.18 -10.85
CA ALA A 266 -22.64 -8.17 -11.74
C ALA A 266 -21.21 -8.60 -11.35
N ARG A 267 -20.52 -7.85 -10.48
CA ARG A 267 -19.15 -8.14 -10.05
C ARG A 267 -19.07 -8.78 -8.65
N ARG A 268 -20.17 -8.82 -7.90
CA ARG A 268 -20.19 -9.30 -6.50
C ARG A 268 -19.67 -10.73 -6.35
N GLU A 269 -20.16 -11.66 -7.18
CA GLU A 269 -19.73 -13.06 -7.13
C GLU A 269 -18.22 -13.19 -7.42
N ALA A 270 -17.72 -12.45 -8.40
CA ALA A 270 -16.30 -12.45 -8.73
C ALA A 270 -15.45 -11.89 -7.58
N ILE A 271 -15.92 -10.83 -6.90
CA ILE A 271 -15.24 -10.25 -5.72
C ILE A 271 -15.24 -11.25 -4.56
N ASN A 272 -16.38 -11.90 -4.29
CA ASN A 272 -16.44 -12.94 -3.24
C ASN A 272 -15.50 -14.11 -3.53
N LYS A 273 -15.40 -14.55 -4.80
CA LYS A 273 -14.41 -15.57 -5.19
C LYS A 273 -12.97 -15.12 -4.92
N LEU A 274 -12.65 -13.83 -5.06
CA LEU A 274 -11.32 -13.29 -4.72
C LEU A 274 -11.08 -13.26 -3.21
N ILE A 275 -12.06 -12.83 -2.42
CA ILE A 275 -11.98 -12.83 -0.96
C ILE A 275 -11.83 -14.26 -0.44
N GLU A 276 -12.64 -15.18 -0.97
CA GLU A 276 -12.59 -16.61 -0.67
C GLU A 276 -11.22 -17.21 -0.98
N ALA A 277 -10.69 -16.95 -2.18
CA ALA A 277 -9.37 -17.42 -2.58
C ALA A 277 -8.27 -16.87 -1.66
N ALA A 278 -8.37 -15.62 -1.23
CA ALA A 278 -7.42 -15.01 -0.29
C ALA A 278 -7.49 -15.68 1.10
N ILE A 279 -8.68 -15.97 1.62
CA ILE A 279 -8.85 -16.66 2.91
C ILE A 279 -8.26 -18.07 2.85
N LEU A 280 -8.56 -18.82 1.78
CA LEU A 280 -8.05 -20.17 1.60
C LEU A 280 -6.53 -20.21 1.37
N ASP A 281 -5.97 -19.24 0.65
CA ASP A 281 -4.51 -19.12 0.49
C ASP A 281 -3.82 -18.79 1.82
N ALA A 282 -4.39 -17.87 2.61
CA ALA A 282 -3.88 -17.53 3.92
C ALA A 282 -3.92 -18.74 4.89
N ASP A 283 -5.03 -19.48 4.92
CA ASP A 283 -5.16 -20.70 5.74
C ASP A 283 -4.14 -21.77 5.32
N LYS A 284 -3.99 -22.00 4.01
CA LYS A 284 -3.01 -22.95 3.45
C LYS A 284 -1.57 -22.57 3.80
N LYS A 285 -1.25 -21.27 3.79
CA LYS A 285 0.06 -20.74 4.16
C LYS A 285 0.32 -20.80 5.68
N GLY A 286 -0.70 -21.10 6.49
CA GLY A 286 -0.56 -21.16 7.95
C GLY A 286 -0.65 -19.80 8.64
N VAL A 287 -1.29 -18.81 7.99
CA VAL A 287 -1.60 -17.52 8.60
C VAL A 287 -2.54 -17.75 9.79
N LYS A 288 -2.27 -17.09 10.93
CA LYS A 288 -3.06 -17.26 12.16
C LYS A 288 -4.35 -16.46 12.13
N VAL A 289 -4.28 -15.21 11.64
CA VAL A 289 -5.43 -14.30 11.62
C VAL A 289 -5.51 -13.56 10.28
N LEU A 290 -6.71 -13.47 9.71
CA LEU A 290 -7.01 -12.58 8.58
C LEU A 290 -8.09 -11.58 8.99
N SER A 291 -7.77 -10.29 8.82
CA SER A 291 -8.73 -9.20 9.03
C SER A 291 -9.31 -8.69 7.72
N LEU A 292 -10.60 -8.37 7.70
CA LEU A 292 -11.30 -7.87 6.52
C LEU A 292 -11.39 -6.34 6.57
N GLY A 293 -10.72 -5.66 5.65
CA GLY A 293 -10.75 -4.20 5.51
C GLY A 293 -11.71 -3.71 4.43
N LEU A 294 -12.16 -2.47 4.60
CA LEU A 294 -13.06 -1.74 3.70
C LEU A 294 -14.29 -2.58 3.31
N LEU A 295 -14.65 -2.61 2.03
CA LEU A 295 -15.84 -3.30 1.56
C LEU A 295 -15.70 -4.83 1.49
N ASN A 296 -14.56 -5.40 1.94
CA ASN A 296 -14.40 -6.85 2.04
C ASN A 296 -15.23 -7.48 3.16
N GLN A 297 -15.78 -6.66 4.07
CA GLN A 297 -16.75 -7.06 5.09
C GLN A 297 -18.13 -6.42 4.84
N ALA A 298 -18.40 -5.93 3.63
CA ALA A 298 -19.57 -5.10 3.38
C ALA A 298 -20.90 -5.86 3.52
N ASN A 299 -21.80 -5.28 4.31
CA ASN A 299 -23.21 -5.64 4.33
C ASN A 299 -24.02 -4.67 3.46
N TYR A 300 -23.99 -4.83 2.13
CA TYR A 300 -24.81 -4.00 1.25
C TYR A 300 -26.22 -4.58 1.07
N TRP A 301 -27.19 -3.92 1.71
CA TRP A 301 -28.62 -4.11 1.49
C TRP A 301 -29.09 -3.48 0.17
N MET A 302 -28.74 -4.09 -0.96
CA MET A 302 -29.49 -3.88 -2.21
C MET A 302 -30.00 -5.23 -2.70
N GLN A 303 -31.32 -5.43 -2.56
CA GLN A 303 -32.10 -6.61 -2.96
C GLN A 303 -31.93 -7.88 -2.09
N GLY A 304 -31.67 -7.73 -0.78
CA GLY A 304 -31.89 -8.80 0.20
C GLY A 304 -30.82 -9.90 0.28
N LYS A 305 -29.61 -9.68 -0.25
CA LYS A 305 -28.45 -10.55 0.00
C LYS A 305 -27.21 -9.71 0.32
N GLU A 306 -26.64 -9.96 1.49
CA GLU A 306 -25.38 -9.35 1.95
C GLU A 306 -24.21 -9.86 1.09
N LEU A 307 -23.07 -9.14 1.04
CA LEU A 307 -21.94 -9.61 0.23
C LEU A 307 -21.37 -10.90 0.83
N ASN A 308 -21.03 -10.88 2.11
CA ASN A 308 -20.45 -12.02 2.83
C ASN A 308 -20.72 -12.01 4.36
N GLU A 309 -21.70 -11.20 4.82
CA GLU A 309 -22.17 -11.20 6.22
C GLU A 309 -21.02 -11.00 7.22
N TYR A 310 -20.21 -9.95 7.01
CA TYR A 310 -19.00 -9.68 7.81
C TYR A 310 -18.03 -10.88 7.88
N GLY A 311 -17.99 -11.70 6.84
CA GLY A 311 -17.16 -12.89 6.74
C GLY A 311 -17.80 -14.20 7.24
N GLU A 312 -18.98 -14.15 7.87
CA GLU A 312 -19.66 -15.35 8.40
C GLU A 312 -19.95 -16.39 7.31
N PHE A 313 -20.29 -15.91 6.10
CA PHE A 313 -20.49 -16.76 4.92
C PHE A 313 -19.33 -17.74 4.68
N TYR A 314 -18.08 -17.30 4.87
CA TYR A 314 -16.90 -18.13 4.63
C TYR A 314 -16.68 -19.15 5.75
N ILE A 315 -17.01 -18.80 6.99
CA ILE A 315 -16.90 -19.72 8.13
C ILE A 315 -17.95 -20.83 8.02
N GLN A 316 -19.18 -20.49 7.63
CA GLN A 316 -20.23 -21.48 7.36
C GLN A 316 -19.86 -22.42 6.21
N LYS A 317 -19.27 -21.86 5.13
CA LYS A 317 -18.83 -22.64 3.96
C LYS A 317 -17.61 -23.53 4.27
N TYR A 318 -16.70 -23.07 5.13
CA TYR A 318 -15.45 -23.75 5.48
C TYR A 318 -15.28 -23.87 7.00
N PRO A 319 -16.03 -24.77 7.67
CA PRO A 319 -16.00 -24.89 9.14
C PRO A 319 -14.68 -25.44 9.71
N LYS A 320 -13.77 -25.91 8.84
CA LYS A 320 -12.46 -26.47 9.22
C LYS A 320 -11.30 -25.49 9.06
N LEU A 321 -11.57 -24.22 8.76
CA LEU A 321 -10.54 -23.18 8.70
C LEU A 321 -9.80 -23.11 10.04
N LYS A 322 -8.47 -23.11 9.98
CA LYS A 322 -7.61 -22.92 11.14
C LYS A 322 -7.39 -21.44 11.42
N ILE A 323 -7.35 -20.65 10.35
CA ILE A 323 -7.25 -19.20 10.42
C ILE A 323 -8.44 -18.58 11.14
N LYS A 324 -8.18 -17.55 11.95
CA LYS A 324 -9.23 -16.75 12.59
C LYS A 324 -9.58 -15.57 11.69
N LEU A 325 -10.87 -15.40 11.44
CA LEU A 325 -11.40 -14.32 10.61
C LEU A 325 -11.90 -13.21 11.53
N VAL A 326 -11.47 -11.98 11.25
CA VAL A 326 -11.73 -10.81 12.10
C VAL A 326 -12.24 -9.67 11.24
N ASP A 327 -13.49 -9.25 11.43
CA ASP A 327 -13.98 -8.03 10.81
C ASP A 327 -13.54 -6.79 11.57
N GLY A 328 -13.35 -6.86 12.90
CA GLY A 328 -12.81 -5.79 13.76
C GLY A 328 -13.82 -4.76 14.24
N SER A 329 -15.11 -5.07 14.13
CA SER A 329 -16.22 -4.20 14.52
C SER A 329 -16.24 -3.87 16.02
N SER A 330 -15.78 -4.79 16.87
CA SER A 330 -15.75 -4.59 18.32
C SER A 330 -14.78 -3.49 18.70
N LEU A 331 -13.58 -3.51 18.13
CA LEU A 331 -12.59 -2.47 18.35
C LEU A 331 -13.01 -1.13 17.72
N ALA A 332 -13.65 -1.16 16.55
CA ALA A 332 -14.16 0.06 15.92
C ALA A 332 -15.20 0.76 16.80
N ALA A 333 -16.17 0.01 17.32
CA ALA A 333 -17.17 0.54 18.25
C ALA A 333 -16.53 1.02 19.57
N ALA A 334 -15.57 0.25 20.11
CA ALA A 334 -14.88 0.61 21.34
C ALA A 334 -14.09 1.92 21.21
N ILE A 335 -13.41 2.12 20.08
CA ILE A 335 -12.71 3.37 19.79
C ILE A 335 -13.69 4.53 19.73
N VAL A 336 -14.81 4.40 19.01
CA VAL A 336 -15.80 5.49 18.90
C VAL A 336 -16.35 5.90 20.27
N VAL A 337 -16.74 4.94 21.11
CA VAL A 337 -17.26 5.21 22.45
C VAL A 337 -16.23 5.95 23.31
N ASN A 338 -14.96 5.56 23.24
CA ASN A 338 -13.89 6.16 24.05
C ASN A 338 -13.34 7.48 23.45
N THR A 339 -13.61 7.78 22.18
CA THR A 339 -13.24 9.04 21.52
C THR A 339 -14.19 10.19 21.89
N ILE A 340 -15.40 9.90 22.36
CA ILE A 340 -16.37 10.94 22.75
C ILE A 340 -15.79 11.80 23.89
N PRO A 341 -15.84 13.14 23.79
CA PRO A 341 -15.33 14.02 24.84
C PRO A 341 -16.00 13.74 26.20
N LYS A 342 -15.21 13.61 27.26
CA LYS A 342 -15.67 13.18 28.61
C LYS A 342 -16.80 14.02 29.21
N ALA A 343 -16.93 15.29 28.83
CA ALA A 343 -17.98 16.19 29.29
C ALA A 343 -19.34 16.00 28.57
N THR A 344 -19.39 15.14 27.56
CA THR A 344 -20.58 14.91 26.75
C THR A 344 -21.54 13.97 27.48
N THR A 345 -22.83 14.32 27.50
CA THR A 345 -23.90 13.45 28.02
C THR A 345 -24.98 13.14 26.99
N LYS A 346 -24.94 13.82 25.83
CA LYS A 346 -25.92 13.69 24.75
C LYS A 346 -25.21 13.61 23.41
N VAL A 347 -25.57 12.62 22.61
CA VAL A 347 -25.00 12.37 21.28
C VAL A 347 -26.11 12.12 20.27
N LEU A 348 -25.90 12.52 19.03
CA LEU A 348 -26.78 12.17 17.91
C LEU A 348 -26.15 11.04 17.11
N LEU A 349 -26.84 9.90 16.99
CA LEU A 349 -26.42 8.80 16.13
C LEU A 349 -27.10 8.94 14.76
N ARG A 350 -26.31 8.94 13.69
CA ARG A 350 -26.82 9.05 12.32
C ARG A 350 -26.05 8.16 11.33
N GLY A 351 -26.74 7.74 10.26
CA GLY A 351 -26.25 6.81 9.25
C GLY A 351 -26.95 5.47 9.31
N ASN A 352 -26.48 4.52 8.51
CA ASN A 352 -26.99 3.16 8.44
C ASN A 352 -26.72 2.42 9.74
N LEU A 353 -27.77 1.79 10.30
CA LEU A 353 -27.68 1.01 11.53
C LEU A 353 -26.98 -0.34 11.29
N SER A 354 -25.64 -0.31 11.22
CA SER A 354 -24.77 -1.50 11.20
C SER A 354 -24.64 -2.11 12.59
N LYS A 355 -24.07 -3.32 12.69
CA LYS A 355 -23.76 -3.92 14.01
C LYS A 355 -22.84 -3.03 14.87
N VAL A 356 -21.91 -2.30 14.26
CA VAL A 356 -21.08 -1.28 14.93
C VAL A 356 -21.96 -0.17 15.52
N ALA A 357 -22.94 0.34 14.75
CA ALA A 357 -23.87 1.37 15.23
C ALA A 357 -24.73 0.87 16.40
N TYR A 358 -25.24 -0.36 16.34
CA TYR A 358 -25.98 -0.97 17.45
C TYR A 358 -25.12 -1.14 18.70
N ALA A 359 -23.89 -1.64 18.54
CA ALA A 359 -22.95 -1.81 19.66
C ALA A 359 -22.59 -0.48 20.32
N ILE A 360 -22.38 0.58 19.53
CA ILE A 360 -22.14 1.93 20.06
C ILE A 360 -23.37 2.45 20.80
N ALA A 361 -24.56 2.33 20.21
CA ALA A 361 -25.80 2.80 20.85
C ALA A 361 -26.05 2.11 22.19
N ASP A 362 -25.91 0.78 22.24
CA ASP A 362 -26.09 0.00 23.46
C ASP A 362 -25.06 0.37 24.53
N ALA A 363 -23.77 0.43 24.17
CA ALA A 363 -22.70 0.83 25.10
C ALA A 363 -22.90 2.24 25.66
N LEU A 364 -23.33 3.20 24.84
CA LEU A 364 -23.59 4.57 25.29
C LEU A 364 -24.81 4.64 26.20
N CYS A 365 -25.88 3.92 25.90
CA CYS A 365 -27.04 3.84 26.79
C CYS A 365 -26.69 3.19 28.14
N GLN A 366 -25.82 2.17 28.17
CA GLN A 366 -25.27 1.57 29.39
C GLN A 366 -24.48 2.59 30.23
N LEU A 367 -23.66 3.41 29.56
CA LEU A 367 -22.89 4.48 30.19
C LEU A 367 -23.73 5.71 30.59
N GLY A 368 -25.05 5.68 30.38
CA GLY A 368 -25.97 6.75 30.79
C GLY A 368 -26.05 7.93 29.83
N PHE A 369 -25.49 7.80 28.61
CA PHE A 369 -25.63 8.84 27.58
C PHE A 369 -27.04 8.83 26.99
N GLN A 370 -27.57 10.02 26.71
CA GLN A 370 -28.75 10.17 25.86
C GLN A 370 -28.32 10.02 24.40
N VAL A 371 -28.82 8.97 23.74
CA VAL A 371 -28.54 8.67 22.32
C VAL A 371 -29.74 9.09 21.50
N ALA A 372 -29.59 10.17 20.75
CA ALA A 372 -30.63 10.73 19.92
C ALA A 372 -30.58 10.20 18.48
N THR A 373 -31.74 10.06 17.85
CA THR A 373 -31.91 9.79 16.41
C THR A 373 -32.79 10.85 15.76
N LEU A 374 -32.60 11.09 14.46
CA LEU A 374 -33.41 12.04 13.69
C LEU A 374 -34.75 11.44 13.24
N TYR A 375 -34.74 10.17 12.83
CA TYR A 375 -35.88 9.52 12.21
C TYR A 375 -36.55 8.50 13.13
N GLU A 376 -37.88 8.47 13.11
CA GLU A 376 -38.68 7.54 13.92
C GLU A 376 -38.41 6.06 13.59
N ASN A 377 -38.14 5.75 12.32
CA ASN A 377 -37.81 4.38 11.91
C ASN A 377 -36.49 3.90 12.52
N GLU A 378 -35.45 4.74 12.50
CA GLU A 378 -34.16 4.43 13.13
C GLU A 378 -34.31 4.28 14.64
N HIS A 379 -35.08 5.18 15.26
CA HIS A 379 -35.41 5.11 16.68
C HIS A 379 -36.06 3.77 17.06
N LYS A 380 -37.08 3.33 16.30
CA LYS A 380 -37.77 2.05 16.51
C LYS A 380 -36.82 0.85 16.37
N LYS A 381 -35.97 0.85 15.34
CA LYS A 381 -34.99 -0.21 15.09
C LYS A 381 -33.92 -0.30 16.18
N LEU A 382 -33.40 0.83 16.66
CA LEU A 382 -32.48 0.86 17.79
C LEU A 382 -33.16 0.35 19.06
N LYS A 383 -34.37 0.83 19.35
CA LYS A 383 -35.13 0.43 20.54
C LYS A 383 -35.44 -1.07 20.58
N SER A 384 -35.54 -1.74 19.43
CA SER A 384 -35.76 -3.19 19.38
C SER A 384 -34.51 -4.04 19.64
N LYS A 385 -33.31 -3.48 19.49
CA LYS A 385 -32.02 -4.19 19.62
C LYS A 385 -31.17 -3.75 20.80
N VAL A 386 -31.28 -2.49 21.23
CA VAL A 386 -30.60 -1.97 22.42
C VAL A 386 -31.23 -2.59 23.65
N THR A 387 -30.42 -3.31 24.42
CA THR A 387 -30.85 -4.10 25.57
C THR A 387 -30.83 -3.28 26.85
N ALA A 388 -29.94 -2.30 26.95
CA ALA A 388 -29.72 -1.51 28.15
C ALA A 388 -30.38 -0.12 28.09
N ASN A 389 -31.11 0.25 29.14
CA ASN A 389 -31.63 1.60 29.39
C ASN A 389 -32.23 2.26 28.14
N SER A 390 -33.15 1.57 27.45
CA SER A 390 -33.80 2.06 26.22
C SER A 390 -34.49 3.42 26.36
N ASN A 391 -34.75 3.88 27.60
CA ASN A 391 -35.27 5.21 27.91
C ASN A 391 -34.28 6.34 27.55
N ASN A 392 -32.99 6.01 27.41
CA ASN A 392 -31.95 6.94 26.99
C ASN A 392 -31.95 7.17 25.47
N LEU A 393 -32.67 6.35 24.70
CA LEU A 393 -32.91 6.59 23.29
C LEU A 393 -33.98 7.66 23.14
N VAL A 394 -33.71 8.71 22.35
CA VAL A 394 -34.68 9.80 22.12
C VAL A 394 -34.76 10.21 20.66
N LEU A 395 -35.88 10.81 20.29
CA LEU A 395 -36.00 11.55 19.04
C LEU A 395 -35.54 12.99 19.25
N ALA A 396 -34.73 13.50 18.34
CA ALA A 396 -34.24 14.86 18.41
C ALA A 396 -34.30 15.56 17.06
N LYS A 397 -34.36 16.89 17.12
CA LYS A 397 -34.21 17.75 15.94
C LYS A 397 -32.72 17.90 15.61
N ILE A 398 -32.41 18.06 14.34
CA ILE A 398 -31.03 18.22 13.82
C ILE A 398 -30.21 19.26 14.60
N THR A 399 -30.82 20.37 15.01
CA THR A 399 -30.13 21.51 15.62
C THR A 399 -29.76 21.37 17.10
N THR A 400 -30.02 20.21 17.72
CA THR A 400 -30.01 20.09 19.20
C THR A 400 -28.70 19.52 19.78
N HIS A 401 -27.90 18.81 18.99
CA HIS A 401 -26.72 18.08 19.47
C HIS A 401 -25.44 18.57 18.79
N LYS A 402 -24.36 18.71 19.55
CA LYS A 402 -23.02 19.08 19.04
C LYS A 402 -22.09 17.89 18.80
N ILE A 403 -22.36 16.73 19.37
CA ILE A 403 -21.57 15.52 19.15
C ILE A 403 -22.40 14.55 18.30
N TRP A 404 -21.91 14.28 17.10
CA TRP A 404 -22.58 13.45 16.10
C TRP A 404 -21.75 12.21 15.85
N ILE A 405 -22.32 11.04 16.13
CA ILE A 405 -21.75 9.73 15.81
C ILE A 405 -22.32 9.34 14.45
N VAL A 406 -21.47 9.29 13.42
CA VAL A 406 -21.92 9.23 12.03
C VAL A 406 -21.38 8.04 11.25
N GLY A 407 -22.20 7.45 10.38
CA GLY A 407 -21.78 6.36 9.50
C GLY A 407 -22.19 6.61 8.07
N ASP A 408 -22.07 5.55 7.26
CA ASP A 408 -22.51 5.57 5.87
C ASP A 408 -24.01 5.92 5.78
N GLY A 409 -24.42 6.68 4.78
CA GLY A 409 -25.82 7.15 4.66
C GLY A 409 -26.12 8.46 5.39
N LEU A 410 -25.11 9.13 5.96
CA LEU A 410 -25.20 10.54 6.37
C LEU A 410 -25.43 11.44 5.14
N GLU A 411 -26.53 12.19 5.13
CA GLU A 411 -26.90 13.01 3.97
C GLU A 411 -26.28 14.42 4.01
N GLU A 412 -26.11 15.03 2.84
CA GLU A 412 -25.50 16.36 2.73
C GLU A 412 -26.33 17.43 3.44
N PHE A 413 -27.66 17.37 3.32
CA PHE A 413 -28.55 18.33 3.97
C PHE A 413 -28.47 18.25 5.50
N GLU A 414 -28.28 17.06 6.07
CA GLU A 414 -28.19 16.84 7.51
C GLU A 414 -26.95 17.53 8.07
N GLN A 415 -25.81 17.37 7.38
CA GLN A 415 -24.55 18.03 7.74
C GLN A 415 -24.63 19.55 7.61
N LEU A 416 -25.26 20.06 6.54
CA LEU A 416 -25.42 21.49 6.33
C LEU A 416 -26.25 22.14 7.45
N ASN A 417 -27.24 21.43 7.99
CA ASN A 417 -28.10 21.89 9.07
C ASN A 417 -27.57 21.60 10.48
N ALA A 418 -26.42 20.92 10.63
CA ALA A 418 -25.83 20.65 11.94
C ALA A 418 -25.44 21.96 12.67
N PRO A 419 -25.49 22.02 14.01
CA PRO A 419 -25.07 23.21 14.76
C PRO A 419 -23.62 23.63 14.47
N LYS A 420 -23.32 24.92 14.56
CA LYS A 420 -21.93 25.41 14.47
C LYS A 420 -21.07 24.79 15.57
N GLY A 421 -19.86 24.37 15.22
CA GLY A 421 -18.94 23.69 16.14
C GLY A 421 -19.33 22.23 16.43
N THR A 422 -20.15 21.61 15.56
CA THR A 422 -20.45 20.18 15.67
C THR A 422 -19.18 19.36 15.45
N ILE A 423 -19.03 18.30 16.25
CA ILE A 423 -17.97 17.30 16.15
C ILE A 423 -18.60 16.04 15.55
N PHE A 424 -18.17 15.69 14.34
CA PHE A 424 -18.54 14.46 13.65
C PHE A 424 -17.50 13.38 13.98
N ILE A 425 -17.95 12.33 14.67
CA ILE A 425 -17.15 11.14 15.04
C ILE A 425 -17.64 9.98 14.17
N PRO A 426 -16.92 9.61 13.11
CA PRO A 426 -17.35 8.52 12.24
C PRO A 426 -17.20 7.15 12.92
N TYR A 427 -18.11 6.22 12.62
CA TYR A 427 -18.00 4.80 12.97
C TYR A 427 -17.89 3.87 11.75
N SER A 428 -18.05 4.41 10.53
CA SER A 428 -17.89 3.66 9.29
C SER A 428 -16.43 3.59 8.84
N GLN A 429 -16.19 2.66 7.91
CA GLN A 429 -14.89 2.47 7.28
C GLN A 429 -14.51 3.54 6.29
N PHE A 430 -15.43 4.41 5.86
CA PHE A 430 -15.14 5.52 4.97
C PHE A 430 -15.42 6.84 5.69
N PRO A 431 -14.58 7.86 5.51
CA PRO A 431 -14.79 9.14 6.17
C PRO A 431 -15.99 9.84 5.53
N PRO A 432 -16.81 10.57 6.31
CA PRO A 432 -17.85 11.41 5.76
C PRO A 432 -17.23 12.54 4.92
N LYS A 433 -17.99 13.01 3.91
CA LYS A 433 -17.64 14.24 3.18
C LYS A 433 -17.55 15.42 4.16
N ARG A 434 -16.56 16.29 4.00
CA ARG A 434 -16.40 17.48 4.84
C ARG A 434 -17.10 18.68 4.19
N LEU A 435 -18.36 18.92 4.54
CA LEU A 435 -19.17 19.98 3.91
C LEU A 435 -19.11 21.32 4.64
N ARG A 436 -18.72 21.32 5.92
CA ARG A 436 -18.70 22.52 6.77
C ARG A 436 -17.32 22.78 7.36
N LYS A 437 -16.81 24.01 7.17
CA LYS A 437 -15.50 24.42 7.71
C LYS A 437 -15.54 24.81 9.18
N ASP A 438 -16.71 25.13 9.71
CA ASP A 438 -16.94 25.54 11.10
C ASP A 438 -17.35 24.37 12.01
N CYS A 439 -17.20 23.15 11.52
CA CYS A 439 -17.40 21.90 12.25
C CYS A 439 -16.11 21.08 12.21
N TYR A 440 -15.92 20.21 13.21
CA TYR A 440 -14.77 19.32 13.27
C TYR A 440 -15.16 17.92 12.79
N TYR A 441 -14.36 17.34 11.91
CA TYR A 441 -14.55 15.98 11.38
C TYR A 441 -13.39 15.13 11.88
N HIS A 442 -13.69 14.27 12.85
CA HIS A 442 -12.73 13.30 13.33
C HIS A 442 -12.45 12.24 12.25
N VAL A 443 -11.35 11.52 12.39
CA VAL A 443 -10.99 10.43 11.48
C VAL A 443 -11.82 9.19 11.77
N THR A 444 -11.91 8.28 10.79
CA THR A 444 -12.51 6.94 10.97
C THR A 444 -11.86 6.21 12.16
N PRO A 445 -12.56 5.27 12.82
CA PRO A 445 -12.06 4.52 13.98
C PRO A 445 -10.63 4.03 13.75
N SER A 446 -9.69 4.61 14.49
CA SER A 446 -8.26 4.39 14.33
C SER A 446 -7.48 4.85 15.55
N MET A 447 -6.26 4.33 15.70
CA MET A 447 -5.35 4.70 16.78
C MET A 447 -3.93 4.89 16.23
N ARG A 448 -3.13 5.67 16.94
CA ARG A 448 -1.69 5.80 16.67
C ARG A 448 -0.99 4.50 17.03
N VAL A 449 -0.16 4.01 16.12
CA VAL A 449 0.63 2.79 16.33
C VAL A 449 1.85 3.07 17.23
N PRO A 450 2.26 2.12 18.08
CA PRO A 450 3.45 2.28 18.93
C PRO A 450 4.73 2.43 18.10
N SER A 451 5.76 3.03 18.69
CA SER A 451 7.06 3.28 18.04
C SER A 451 7.76 2.00 17.58
N SER A 452 7.50 0.88 18.25
CA SER A 452 8.10 -0.43 17.96
C SER A 452 7.58 -1.12 16.70
N PHE A 453 6.56 -0.58 16.02
CA PHE A 453 6.20 -1.03 14.68
C PHE A 453 7.28 -0.64 13.66
N GLN A 454 7.71 -1.61 12.85
CA GLN A 454 8.69 -1.40 11.79
C GLN A 454 8.02 -1.35 10.42
N ASN A 455 8.66 -0.65 9.49
CA ASN A 455 8.26 -0.54 8.07
C ASN A 455 6.86 0.08 7.84
N ILE A 456 6.38 0.96 8.72
CA ILE A 456 5.17 1.77 8.46
C ILE A 456 5.57 3.06 7.75
N ASP A 457 5.83 2.92 6.45
CA ASP A 457 6.28 4.01 5.59
C ASP A 457 5.13 4.67 4.84
N SER A 458 4.00 3.98 4.69
CA SER A 458 2.80 4.46 3.98
C SER A 458 1.64 4.76 4.93
N CYS A 459 0.77 5.67 4.51
CA CYS A 459 -0.50 5.94 5.16
C CYS A 459 -1.54 4.88 4.80
N GLU A 460 -2.37 4.51 5.77
CA GLU A 460 -3.52 3.64 5.52
C GLU A 460 -4.69 4.49 5.02
N ASN A 461 -4.87 4.56 3.70
CA ASN A 461 -5.88 5.39 3.05
C ASN A 461 -5.77 6.86 3.50
N TRP A 462 -6.85 7.45 4.01
CA TRP A 462 -6.93 8.84 4.52
C TRP A 462 -6.39 9.01 5.95
N LEU A 463 -5.87 7.96 6.58
CA LEU A 463 -5.31 8.05 7.92
C LEU A 463 -3.91 8.69 7.87
N PRO A 464 -3.53 9.51 8.88
CA PRO A 464 -2.17 10.01 9.02
C PRO A 464 -1.13 8.89 9.08
N ARG A 465 0.12 9.20 8.72
CA ARG A 465 1.22 8.24 8.86
C ARG A 465 1.34 7.78 10.31
N ARG A 466 1.60 6.48 10.52
CA ARG A 466 1.62 5.84 11.85
C ARG A 466 0.27 5.86 12.58
N VAL A 467 -0.83 5.98 11.84
CA VAL A 467 -2.19 5.73 12.33
C VAL A 467 -2.75 4.54 11.57
N MET A 468 -3.40 3.64 12.29
CA MET A 468 -3.92 2.38 11.75
C MET A 468 -5.41 2.25 12.04
N SER A 469 -6.16 1.71 11.09
CA SER A 469 -7.60 1.53 11.27
C SER A 469 -7.92 0.47 12.33
N ALA A 470 -9.08 0.62 12.97
CA ALA A 470 -9.57 -0.33 13.95
C ALA A 470 -9.65 -1.77 13.39
N TRP A 471 -10.08 -1.93 12.15
CA TRP A 471 -10.27 -3.25 11.53
C TRP A 471 -8.94 -3.96 11.28
N ARG A 472 -7.91 -3.23 10.84
CA ARG A 472 -6.54 -3.78 10.73
C ARG A 472 -5.95 -4.10 12.10
N MET A 473 -6.11 -3.20 13.06
CA MET A 473 -5.62 -3.39 14.43
C MET A 473 -6.26 -4.60 15.11
N ALA A 474 -7.55 -4.83 14.91
CA ALA A 474 -8.28 -5.94 15.52
C ALA A 474 -7.68 -7.30 15.16
N GLY A 475 -7.28 -7.50 13.89
CA GLY A 475 -6.60 -8.72 13.46
C GLY A 475 -5.24 -8.92 14.16
N ILE A 476 -4.49 -7.84 14.35
CA ILE A 476 -3.21 -7.87 15.06
C ILE A 476 -3.41 -8.21 16.53
N LEU A 477 -4.38 -7.58 17.18
CA LEU A 477 -4.71 -7.84 18.59
C LEU A 477 -5.23 -9.27 18.80
N HIS A 478 -6.00 -9.83 17.87
CA HIS A 478 -6.39 -11.25 17.94
C HIS A 478 -5.19 -12.19 17.97
N ALA A 479 -4.18 -11.93 17.14
CA ALA A 479 -2.98 -12.74 17.10
C ALA A 479 -2.09 -12.55 18.34
N LEU A 480 -1.98 -11.32 18.86
CA LEU A 480 -1.20 -11.03 20.07
C LEU A 480 -1.80 -11.65 21.32
N GLU A 481 -3.12 -11.62 21.45
CA GLU A 481 -3.86 -12.17 22.59
C GLU A 481 -4.12 -13.69 22.45
N GLY A 482 -3.71 -14.31 21.34
CA GLY A 482 -3.89 -15.75 21.10
C GLY A 482 -5.36 -16.19 21.09
N ARG A 483 -6.25 -15.37 20.51
CA ARG A 483 -7.70 -15.64 20.52
C ARG A 483 -8.06 -16.79 19.58
N GLU A 484 -8.81 -17.75 20.09
CA GLU A 484 -9.24 -18.93 19.32
C GLU A 484 -10.56 -18.74 18.55
N GLY A 485 -11.34 -17.70 18.87
CA GLY A 485 -12.61 -17.41 18.22
C GLY A 485 -12.48 -16.57 16.95
N HIS A 486 -13.45 -16.68 16.05
CA HIS A 486 -13.67 -15.71 14.98
C HIS A 486 -14.38 -14.46 15.53
N GLU A 487 -14.07 -13.29 14.99
CA GLU A 487 -14.88 -12.07 15.16
C GLU A 487 -15.49 -11.74 13.80
N CYS A 488 -16.59 -12.42 13.45
CA CYS A 488 -17.29 -12.27 12.17
C CYS A 488 -18.81 -12.41 12.36
N GLY A 489 -19.60 -12.05 11.35
CA GLY A 489 -21.07 -12.09 11.43
C GLY A 489 -21.59 -11.14 12.50
N GLU A 490 -22.53 -11.60 13.33
CA GLU A 490 -23.02 -10.82 14.49
C GLU A 490 -22.16 -11.01 15.76
N THR A 491 -21.11 -11.84 15.71
CA THR A 491 -20.23 -12.08 16.87
C THR A 491 -19.36 -10.85 17.14
N MET A 492 -19.39 -10.34 18.37
CA MET A 492 -18.56 -9.22 18.83
C MET A 492 -17.92 -9.54 20.17
N LEU A 493 -16.71 -9.03 20.37
CA LEU A 493 -16.02 -9.04 21.65
C LEU A 493 -16.60 -7.97 22.59
N SER A 494 -16.30 -8.08 23.88
CA SER A 494 -16.56 -6.99 24.82
C SER A 494 -15.80 -5.73 24.36
N LEU A 495 -16.52 -4.61 24.31
CA LEU A 495 -16.00 -3.30 23.92
C LEU A 495 -14.87 -2.86 24.87
N GLU A 496 -15.05 -3.13 26.17
CA GLU A 496 -14.05 -2.83 27.19
C GLU A 496 -12.80 -3.70 27.02
N GLU A 497 -12.98 -4.98 26.68
CA GLU A 497 -11.89 -5.89 26.43
C GLU A 497 -11.08 -5.51 25.19
N ALA A 498 -11.77 -5.20 24.09
CA ALA A 498 -11.14 -4.73 22.85
C ALA A 498 -10.34 -3.44 23.07
N TRP A 499 -10.92 -2.48 23.81
CA TRP A 499 -10.25 -1.23 24.19
C TRP A 499 -9.03 -1.46 25.08
N ARG A 500 -9.17 -2.30 26.11
CA ARG A 500 -8.07 -2.60 27.04
C ARG A 500 -6.91 -3.27 26.31
N ALA A 501 -7.20 -4.24 25.44
CA ALA A 501 -6.20 -4.94 24.65
C ALA A 501 -5.43 -3.99 23.73
N SER A 502 -6.10 -3.00 23.11
CA SER A 502 -5.42 -2.02 22.26
C SER A 502 -4.44 -1.16 23.06
N LEU A 503 -4.85 -0.64 24.21
CA LEU A 503 -4.00 0.18 25.08
C LEU A 503 -2.81 -0.61 25.66
N GLN A 504 -3.04 -1.84 26.14
CA GLN A 504 -1.99 -2.70 26.70
C GLN A 504 -0.91 -3.06 25.65
N ASN A 505 -1.30 -3.13 24.38
CA ASN A 505 -0.38 -3.36 23.28
C ASN A 505 0.25 -2.07 22.72
N GLY A 506 0.04 -0.92 23.37
CA GLY A 506 0.73 0.34 23.08
C GLY A 506 0.11 1.18 21.96
N PHE A 507 -1.10 0.83 21.50
CA PHE A 507 -1.86 1.69 20.61
C PHE A 507 -2.44 2.86 21.40
N LEU A 508 -2.36 4.07 20.85
CA LEU A 508 -2.80 5.28 21.54
C LEU A 508 -3.97 5.94 20.81
N PRO A 509 -5.03 6.35 21.53
CA PRO A 509 -6.16 7.00 20.91
C PRO A 509 -5.78 8.34 20.26
N LEU A 510 -6.54 8.72 19.26
CA LEU A 510 -6.40 10.02 18.61
C LEU A 510 -7.27 11.02 19.35
N GLU A 511 -6.67 12.11 19.80
CA GLU A 511 -7.40 13.14 20.53
C GLU A 511 -8.23 14.01 19.57
N ILE A 512 -9.43 14.34 20.02
CA ILE A 512 -10.19 15.45 19.43
C ILE A 512 -9.59 16.73 20.02
N PRO A 513 -9.25 17.74 19.19
CA PRO A 513 -8.75 19.02 19.67
C PRO A 513 -9.67 19.58 20.77
N SER A 514 -9.07 19.94 21.90
CA SER A 514 -9.75 20.73 22.92
C SER A 514 -9.93 22.13 22.34
N ASN A 515 -11.17 22.55 22.07
CA ASN A 515 -11.45 23.94 21.71
C ASN A 515 -11.21 24.87 22.90
#